data_AF-A0A6C0CPC2-F1
#
_entry.id   AF-A0A6C0CPC2-F1
#
_cell.length_a   1.000
_cell.length_b   1.000
_cell.length_c   1.000
_cell.angle_alpha   90.00
_cell.angle_beta   90.00
_cell.angle_gamma   90.00
#
_symmetry.space_group_name_H-M   'P 1'
#
loop_
_entity.id
_entity.type
_entity.pdbx_description
1 polymer ?
#
loop_
_entity_poly.entity_id
_entity_poly.type
_entity_poly.pdbx_seq_one_letter_code
_entity_poly.pdbx_strand_id
1 'polypeptide(L)'
;MKGLRKGLLSLLMIFLVLGIIVPMFLKINVEGMEPGNYPGSVTNPILSDTYHVKKNPGISTRSASDNYLLDFPSFPAGSCGTNNIKYWRRPNNGMCSPPNFCDGIYESTEQKISSEPQAPEGTPRVNYYVGKSN
;
A
#
# COMPACT_ATOMS: atom_id res chain seq x y z
N MET A 1 -4.38 20.77 52.35
CA MET A 1 -3.24 20.69 51.39
C MET A 1 -2.74 19.28 51.08
N LYS A 2 -2.59 18.37 52.06
CA LYS A 2 -2.08 16.99 51.80
C LYS A 2 -2.96 16.15 50.86
N GLY A 3 -4.29 16.30 50.90
CA GLY A 3 -5.23 15.58 50.03
C GLY A 3 -5.18 16.02 48.56
N LEU A 4 -5.08 17.34 48.31
CA LEU A 4 -4.99 17.90 46.96
C LEU A 4 -3.73 17.44 46.22
N ARG A 5 -2.59 17.39 46.94
CA ARG A 5 -1.32 16.89 46.40
C ARG A 5 -1.39 15.40 46.03
N LYS A 6 -2.06 14.58 46.86
CA LYS A 6 -2.28 13.15 46.58
C LYS A 6 -3.23 12.94 45.39
N GLY A 7 -4.30 13.73 45.29
CA GLY A 7 -5.22 13.69 44.16
C GLY A 7 -4.56 14.06 42.84
N LEU A 8 -3.75 15.13 42.83
CA LEU A 8 -3.01 15.56 41.64
C LEU A 8 -1.96 14.52 41.20
N LEU A 9 -1.24 13.92 42.15
CA LEU A 9 -0.30 12.83 41.89
C LEU A 9 -1.02 11.60 41.29
N SER A 10 -2.18 11.23 41.83
CA SER A 10 -2.97 10.12 41.30
C SER A 10 -3.46 10.38 39.87
N LEU A 11 -3.90 11.62 39.59
CA LEU A 11 -4.37 12.00 38.26
C LEU A 11 -3.23 11.97 37.23
N LEU A 12 -2.04 12.47 37.60
CA LEU A 12 -0.84 12.39 36.75
C LEU A 12 -0.43 10.95 36.46
N MET A 13 -0.51 10.06 37.44
CA MET A 13 -0.21 8.63 37.25
C MET A 13 -1.21 7.97 36.30
N ILE A 14 -2.49 8.33 36.36
CA ILE A 14 -3.51 7.81 35.43
C ILE A 14 -3.20 8.26 34.00
N PHE A 15 -2.86 9.53 33.78
CA PHE A 15 -2.47 10.03 32.46
C PHE A 15 -1.20 9.35 31.93
N LEU A 16 -0.24 9.07 32.79
CA LEU A 16 0.98 8.35 32.42
C LEU A 16 0.68 6.89 32.00
N VAL A 17 -0.20 6.21 32.72
CA VAL A 17 -0.61 4.84 32.39
C VAL A 17 -1.39 4.80 31.08
N LEU A 18 -2.41 5.64 30.94
CA LEU A 18 -3.27 5.67 29.75
C LEU A 18 -2.56 6.21 28.51
N GLY A 19 -1.70 7.22 28.66
CA GLY A 19 -1.05 7.90 27.54
C GLY A 19 0.23 7.22 27.03
N ILE A 20 0.93 6.44 27.86
CA ILE A 20 2.22 5.85 27.49
C ILE A 20 2.19 4.32 27.60
N ILE A 21 1.82 3.79 28.77
CA ILE A 21 1.92 2.35 29.04
C ILE A 21 0.92 1.57 28.17
N VAL A 22 -0.35 1.98 28.19
CA VAL A 22 -1.41 1.32 27.42
C VAL A 22 -1.10 1.24 25.91
N PRO A 23 -0.75 2.33 25.19
CA PRO A 23 -0.45 2.23 23.77
C PRO A 23 0.81 1.41 23.48
N MET A 24 1.83 1.46 24.35
CA MET A 24 3.06 0.67 24.19
C MET A 24 2.81 -0.84 24.31
N PHE A 25 1.93 -1.28 25.21
CA PHE A 25 1.65 -2.71 25.43
C PHE A 25 0.50 -3.27 24.57
N LEU A 26 -0.50 -2.46 24.22
CA LEU A 26 -1.66 -2.92 23.46
C LEU A 26 -1.52 -2.82 21.94
N LYS A 27 -0.39 -2.31 21.42
CA LYS A 27 -0.16 -2.12 19.97
C LYS A 27 -1.40 -1.54 19.28
N ILE A 28 -1.92 -0.44 19.83
CA ILE A 28 -3.09 0.22 19.26
C ILE A 28 -2.63 0.85 17.94
N ASN A 29 -2.82 0.10 16.86
CA ASN A 29 -2.49 0.55 15.51
C ASN A 29 -3.53 1.60 15.10
N VAL A 30 -3.11 2.86 15.15
CA VAL A 30 -3.85 3.94 14.49
C VAL A 30 -3.49 3.83 13.01
N GLU A 31 -4.47 3.53 12.16
CA GLU A 31 -4.24 3.41 10.72
C GLU A 31 -3.53 4.67 10.20
N GLY A 32 -2.41 4.47 9.49
CA GLY A 32 -1.59 5.55 8.92
C GLY A 32 -0.49 6.11 9.82
N MET A 33 -0.28 5.58 11.03
CA MET A 33 0.81 6.01 11.94
C MET A 33 1.74 4.88 12.40
N GLU A 34 1.76 3.74 11.70
CA GLU A 34 2.70 2.67 12.02
C GLU A 34 4.12 3.08 11.60
N PRO A 35 5.07 3.19 12.54
CA PRO A 35 6.47 3.33 12.18
C PRO A 35 6.90 2.06 11.44
N GLY A 36 7.51 2.21 10.26
CA GLY A 36 7.98 1.06 9.50
C GLY A 36 8.95 0.19 10.32
N ASN A 37 8.85 -1.13 10.21
CA ASN A 37 9.66 -2.08 10.98
C ASN A 37 11.17 -1.97 10.67
N TYR A 38 11.94 -1.45 11.63
CA TYR A 38 13.41 -1.44 11.54
C TYR A 38 13.99 -2.86 11.68
N PRO A 39 15.04 -3.24 10.93
CA PRO A 39 15.78 -2.44 9.93
C PRO A 39 15.17 -2.49 8.52
N GLY A 40 14.14 -3.30 8.30
CA GLY A 40 13.55 -3.53 6.98
C GLY A 40 13.04 -2.25 6.32
N SER A 41 12.42 -1.35 7.08
CA SER A 41 11.93 -0.05 6.62
C SER A 41 13.04 0.91 6.17
N VAL A 42 14.28 0.67 6.58
CA VAL A 42 15.46 1.45 6.20
C VAL A 42 16.22 0.79 5.04
N THR A 43 16.15 -0.53 4.96
CA THR A 43 16.92 -1.31 3.98
C THR A 43 16.15 -1.52 2.68
N ASN A 44 14.82 -1.63 2.75
CA ASN A 44 13.98 -1.99 1.62
C ASN A 44 13.01 -0.87 1.23
N PRO A 45 12.72 -0.70 -0.06
CA PRO A 45 11.64 0.15 -0.53
C PRO A 45 10.26 -0.29 -0.02
N ILE A 46 9.32 0.66 0.01
CA ILE A 46 7.97 0.51 0.58
C ILE A 46 7.20 -0.69 0.00
N LEU A 47 7.37 -0.98 -1.29
CA LEU A 47 6.60 -2.02 -2.00
C LEU A 47 7.45 -3.27 -2.32
N SER A 48 8.53 -3.49 -1.58
CA SER A 48 9.44 -4.64 -1.75
C SER A 48 8.82 -6.00 -1.44
N ASP A 49 7.69 -6.00 -0.73
CA ASP A 49 6.88 -7.18 -0.44
C ASP A 49 6.08 -7.66 -1.68
N THR A 50 5.72 -6.75 -2.56
CA THR A 50 4.84 -6.99 -3.72
C THR A 50 5.60 -6.93 -5.05
N TYR A 51 6.64 -6.10 -5.15
CA TYR A 51 7.43 -5.90 -6.36
C TYR A 51 8.90 -6.27 -6.12
N HIS A 52 9.50 -6.92 -7.11
CA HIS A 52 10.94 -7.18 -7.12
C HIS A 52 11.71 -5.86 -7.20
N VAL A 53 12.64 -5.67 -6.27
CA VAL A 53 13.52 -4.50 -6.23
C VAL A 53 14.67 -4.71 -7.21
N LYS A 54 15.02 -3.68 -7.97
CA LYS A 54 16.18 -3.71 -8.87
C LYS A 54 17.45 -4.01 -8.07
N LYS A 55 18.40 -4.74 -8.69
CA LYS A 55 19.73 -5.00 -8.10
C LYS A 55 20.45 -3.72 -7.62
N ASN A 56 20.32 -2.64 -8.39
CA ASN A 56 20.87 -1.32 -8.06
C ASN A 56 19.72 -0.29 -8.12
N PRO A 57 18.91 -0.15 -7.06
CA PRO A 57 17.79 0.76 -7.05
C PRO A 57 18.30 2.21 -6.94
N GLY A 58 17.69 3.12 -7.69
CA GLY A 58 18.10 4.51 -7.70
C GLY A 58 17.20 5.38 -8.56
N ILE A 59 17.69 6.55 -8.91
CA ILE A 59 17.03 7.45 -9.85
C ILE A 59 17.33 6.96 -11.28
N SER A 60 16.32 6.89 -12.13
CA SER A 60 16.48 6.54 -13.54
C SER A 60 16.98 7.74 -14.35
N THR A 61 17.54 7.48 -15.53
CA THR A 61 17.95 8.53 -16.48
C THR A 61 16.85 8.88 -17.47
N ARG A 62 15.60 8.47 -17.21
CA ARG A 62 14.48 8.63 -18.15
C ARG A 62 13.91 10.04 -18.10
N SER A 63 13.60 10.56 -19.28
CA SER A 63 12.82 11.79 -19.44
C SER A 63 11.32 11.51 -19.30
N ALA A 64 10.51 12.57 -19.20
CA ALA A 64 9.05 12.44 -19.19
C ALA A 64 8.54 11.77 -20.48
N SER A 65 9.13 12.08 -21.63
CA SER A 65 8.79 11.45 -22.90
C SER A 65 9.12 9.96 -22.92
N ASP A 66 10.26 9.55 -22.36
CA ASP A 66 10.63 8.12 -22.30
C ASP A 66 9.64 7.35 -21.43
N ASN A 67 9.26 7.92 -20.30
CA ASN A 67 8.28 7.31 -19.39
C ASN A 67 6.90 7.17 -20.03
N TYR A 68 6.45 8.20 -20.76
CA TYR A 68 5.19 8.16 -21.48
C TYR A 68 5.20 7.07 -22.55
N LEU A 69 6.29 6.94 -23.32
CA LEU A 69 6.39 5.92 -24.38
C LEU A 69 6.48 4.48 -23.85
N LEU A 70 7.12 4.28 -22.69
CA LEU A 70 7.42 2.95 -22.16
C LEU A 70 6.36 2.41 -21.18
N ASP A 71 5.80 3.27 -20.34
CA ASP A 71 5.00 2.85 -19.19
C ASP A 71 3.56 3.39 -19.20
N PHE A 72 3.23 4.37 -20.05
CA PHE A 72 1.84 4.85 -20.15
C PHE A 72 0.98 3.84 -20.92
N PRO A 73 -0.19 3.42 -20.41
CA PRO A 73 -1.04 2.45 -21.08
C PRO A 73 -1.77 3.09 -22.27
N SER A 74 -1.09 3.15 -23.41
CA SER A 74 -1.69 3.48 -24.70
C SER A 74 -2.25 2.21 -25.35
N PHE A 75 -3.48 2.27 -25.84
CA PHE A 75 -4.13 1.15 -26.50
C PHE A 75 -4.32 1.43 -28.01
N PRO A 76 -4.25 0.40 -28.88
CA PRO A 76 -4.47 0.57 -30.31
C PRO A 76 -5.91 1.02 -30.60
N ALA A 77 -6.08 1.72 -31.72
CA ALA A 77 -7.39 2.13 -32.19
C ALA A 77 -8.33 0.92 -32.35
N GLY A 78 -9.54 1.03 -31.80
CA GLY A 78 -10.53 -0.05 -31.81
C GLY A 78 -10.41 -1.08 -30.67
N SER A 79 -9.46 -0.92 -29.73
CA SER A 79 -9.42 -1.78 -28.55
C SER A 79 -10.54 -1.43 -27.56
N CYS A 80 -11.06 -2.42 -26.83
CA CYS A 80 -11.90 -2.22 -25.65
C CYS A 80 -11.09 -2.04 -24.35
N GLY A 81 -9.76 -1.95 -24.44
CA GLY A 81 -8.88 -1.76 -23.30
C GLY A 81 -9.02 -0.35 -22.73
N THR A 82 -9.01 -0.22 -21.41
CA THR A 82 -9.01 1.07 -20.72
C THR A 82 -7.76 1.22 -19.87
N ASN A 83 -7.39 2.46 -19.56
CA ASN A 83 -6.28 2.77 -18.66
C ASN A 83 -6.55 2.39 -17.19
N ASN A 84 -7.70 1.79 -16.87
CA ASN A 84 -8.05 1.31 -15.54
C ASN A 84 -7.38 -0.05 -15.24
N ILE A 85 -6.05 -0.07 -15.31
CA ILE A 85 -5.25 -1.25 -15.01
C ILE A 85 -5.23 -1.48 -13.50
N LYS A 86 -5.77 -2.62 -13.06
CA LYS A 86 -5.82 -2.99 -11.64
C LYS A 86 -4.48 -3.51 -11.12
N TYR A 87 -3.77 -4.29 -11.93
CA TYR A 87 -2.51 -4.95 -11.55
C TYR A 87 -1.39 -4.45 -12.44
N TRP A 88 -0.60 -3.49 -11.94
CA TRP A 88 0.53 -2.95 -12.68
C TRP A 88 1.75 -3.83 -12.48
N ARG A 89 2.55 -4.06 -13.55
CA ARG A 89 3.81 -4.82 -13.42
C ARG A 89 4.91 -4.06 -12.69
N ARG A 90 4.79 -2.73 -12.63
CA ARG A 90 5.63 -1.82 -11.86
C ARG A 90 4.71 -0.84 -11.16
N PRO A 91 5.09 -0.27 -10.00
CA PRO A 91 4.31 0.77 -9.34
C PRO A 91 4.50 2.12 -10.04
N ASN A 92 4.25 2.18 -11.35
CA ASN A 92 4.40 3.35 -12.21
C ASN A 92 3.42 3.27 -13.39
N ASN A 93 2.85 4.41 -13.77
CA ASN A 93 1.96 4.59 -14.91
C ASN A 93 2.55 5.51 -16.00
N GLY A 94 3.85 5.83 -15.91
CA GLY A 94 4.55 6.72 -16.85
C GLY A 94 4.40 8.22 -16.55
N MET A 95 3.66 8.61 -15.50
CA MET A 95 3.40 10.02 -15.14
C MET A 95 4.09 10.48 -13.84
N CYS A 96 5.19 9.84 -13.45
CA CYS A 96 5.91 10.27 -12.24
C CYS A 96 6.45 11.71 -12.37
N SER A 97 6.52 12.39 -11.23
CA SER A 97 7.15 13.70 -11.10
C SER A 97 8.07 13.71 -9.87
N PRO A 98 9.39 13.94 -10.02
CA PRO A 98 10.08 14.19 -11.28
C PRO A 98 10.24 12.91 -12.14
N PRO A 99 10.42 13.03 -13.48
CA PRO A 99 10.40 11.90 -14.40
C PRO A 99 11.44 10.81 -14.11
N ASN A 100 12.56 11.20 -13.54
CA ASN A 100 13.65 10.33 -13.18
C ASN A 100 13.32 9.37 -12.01
N PHE A 101 12.18 9.53 -11.32
CA PHE A 101 11.72 8.54 -10.33
C PHE A 101 10.97 7.36 -10.94
N CYS A 102 10.52 7.45 -12.20
CA CYS A 102 9.92 6.32 -12.90
C CYS A 102 10.96 5.24 -13.17
N ASP A 103 10.58 3.97 -12.97
CA ASP A 103 11.41 2.79 -13.24
C ASP A 103 12.78 2.82 -12.53
N GLY A 104 12.95 3.58 -11.46
CA GLY A 104 14.23 3.67 -10.75
C GLY A 104 14.48 2.52 -9.76
N ILE A 105 13.41 2.05 -9.13
CA ILE A 105 13.49 1.24 -7.90
C ILE A 105 13.08 -0.22 -8.12
N TYR A 106 12.03 -0.47 -8.91
CA TYR A 106 11.40 -1.79 -9.04
C TYR A 106 11.55 -2.37 -10.44
N GLU A 107 11.67 -3.69 -10.53
CA GLU A 107 11.65 -4.46 -11.77
C GLU A 107 10.21 -4.75 -12.22
N SER A 108 10.06 -5.18 -13.47
CA SER A 108 8.79 -5.69 -13.98
C SER A 108 8.45 -6.99 -13.28
N THR A 109 7.51 -6.93 -12.34
CA THR A 109 7.11 -8.07 -11.52
C THR A 109 5.79 -8.63 -12.04
N GLU A 110 5.74 -9.94 -12.27
CA GLU A 110 4.48 -10.61 -12.57
C GLU A 110 3.56 -10.54 -11.35
N GLN A 111 2.35 -10.03 -11.55
CA GLN A 111 1.44 -9.76 -10.45
C GLN A 111 0.75 -11.05 -10.03
N LYS A 112 0.73 -11.33 -8.73
CA LYS A 112 -0.06 -12.43 -8.16
C LYS A 112 -1.53 -12.04 -8.19
N ILE A 113 -2.21 -12.38 -9.28
CA ILE A 113 -3.65 -12.15 -9.43
C ILE A 113 -4.37 -13.17 -8.55
N SER A 114 -5.04 -12.70 -7.50
CA SER A 114 -5.96 -13.55 -6.73
C SER A 114 -7.04 -14.06 -7.67
N SER A 115 -7.45 -15.32 -7.50
CA SER A 115 -8.64 -15.83 -8.15
C SER A 115 -9.80 -14.90 -7.85
N GLU A 116 -10.67 -14.69 -8.83
CA GLU A 116 -11.92 -13.98 -8.61
C GLU A 116 -12.67 -14.64 -7.45
N PRO A 117 -13.33 -13.85 -6.60
CA PRO A 117 -14.13 -14.42 -5.53
C PRO A 117 -15.15 -15.37 -6.14
N GLN A 118 -15.30 -16.55 -5.54
CA GLN A 118 -16.31 -17.49 -5.98
C GLN A 118 -17.68 -16.81 -5.87
N ALA A 119 -18.45 -16.89 -6.95
CA ALA A 119 -19.80 -16.37 -6.93
C ALA A 119 -20.60 -17.09 -5.83
N PRO A 120 -21.52 -16.40 -5.13
CA PRO A 120 -22.37 -17.04 -4.14
C PRO A 120 -23.06 -18.27 -4.73
N GLU A 121 -23.03 -19.37 -3.99
CA GLU A 121 -23.80 -20.57 -4.32
C GLU A 121 -25.20 -20.48 -3.70
N GLY A 122 -26.22 -21.00 -4.40
CA GLY A 122 -27.59 -21.09 -3.90
C GLY A 122 -28.60 -20.19 -4.62
N THR A 123 -29.62 -19.73 -3.90
CA THR A 123 -30.72 -18.96 -4.48
C THR A 123 -30.28 -17.54 -4.81
N PRO A 124 -30.51 -17.04 -6.05
CA PRO A 124 -30.16 -15.67 -6.40
C PRO A 124 -30.84 -14.67 -5.46
N ARG A 125 -30.03 -13.77 -4.88
CA ARG A 125 -30.52 -12.61 -4.14
C ARG A 125 -30.63 -11.43 -5.11
N VAL A 126 -31.54 -10.49 -4.84
CA VAL A 126 -31.68 -9.27 -5.64
C VAL A 126 -30.32 -8.56 -5.72
N ASN A 127 -29.87 -8.24 -6.93
CA ASN A 127 -28.56 -7.65 -7.27
C ASN A 127 -27.31 -8.53 -7.09
N TYR A 128 -27.45 -9.85 -6.91
CA TYR A 128 -26.31 -10.78 -6.87
C TYR A 128 -26.41 -11.83 -7.98
N TYR A 129 -25.32 -12.04 -8.72
CA TYR A 129 -25.19 -13.12 -9.69
C TYR A 129 -24.70 -14.39 -8.98
N VAL A 130 -25.39 -15.51 -9.22
CA VAL A 130 -24.99 -16.84 -8.72
C VAL A 130 -24.14 -17.55 -9.77
N GLY A 131 -23.09 -18.23 -9.32
CA GLY A 131 -22.19 -19.00 -10.19
C GLY A 131 -22.87 -20.25 -10.74
N LYS A 132 -22.51 -20.66 -11.96
CA LYS A 132 -23.00 -21.92 -12.55
C LYS A 132 -22.28 -23.09 -11.86
N SER A 133 -22.99 -23.95 -11.13
CA SER A 133 -22.40 -25.20 -10.65
C SER A 133 -22.25 -26.17 -11.83
N ASN A 134 -21.10 -26.85 -11.90
CA ASN A 134 -20.89 -27.97 -12.83
C ASN A 134 -21.64 -29.22 -12.35
#